data_AF-A0A7W0YWE4-F1
#
_entry.id   AF-A0A7W0YWE4-F1
#
_cell.length_a   1.000
_cell.length_b   1.000
_cell.length_c   1.000
_cell.angle_alpha   90.00
_cell.angle_beta   90.00
_cell.angle_gamma   90.00
#
_symmetry.space_group_name_H-M   'P 1'
#
loop_
_entity.id
_entity.type
_entity.pdbx_description
1 polymer ?
#
loop_
_entity_poly.entity_id
_entity_poly.type
_entity_poly.pdbx_seq_one_letter_code
_entity_poly.pdbx_strand_id
1 'polypeptide(L)'
;MPPLITREEAVRLGELEDHAEIEALIERAWRARVERFDDSTDLCSLVNAKSGGCAQDCGFCAQSRFAEAETPMHAMMSAEQILEHAQAAEAAGAHRFCMVTQGQGLSKRDFEAILDGARLVAEQTNLKRCASVGHMSVKRAKQLKDAGIQRVHHNVETARSYYPEVSSTVQYEGRLRTIEAVREAGLETCVGGILNLGETRAQRVEMAFELAAINPTSVPINLLNPRPGTKFGDREQMDPWEAVKWIAIFRLILPEALFRLCGGRTENLADLQALAVRAGINGVMLGNFLTTLGNLPEEDHAMFEEQGLNIARQPDNGANPRPDNRAGWLDGQTPDVVAEHIAAGAPALPVLSVTLWDPSAQLRYRKKSAVPPRPDQASNAWPLRAA
;
A
#
# COMPACT_ATOMS: atom_id res chain seq x y z
N MET A 1 -8.82 2.34 -19.19
CA MET A 1 -8.47 3.10 -20.41
C MET A 1 -7.32 2.43 -21.15
N PRO A 2 -7.11 2.68 -22.46
CA PRO A 2 -6.07 1.98 -23.20
C PRO A 2 -4.66 2.36 -22.70
N PRO A 3 -3.75 1.38 -22.58
CA PRO A 3 -2.33 1.61 -22.38
C PRO A 3 -1.73 2.58 -23.41
N LEU A 4 -0.73 3.38 -23.00
CA LEU A 4 0.02 4.26 -23.90
C LEU A 4 1.11 3.53 -24.72
N ILE A 5 1.39 2.28 -24.35
CA ILE A 5 2.35 1.40 -25.01
C ILE A 5 1.74 0.03 -25.25
N THR A 6 2.18 -0.64 -26.31
CA THR A 6 1.74 -2.02 -26.58
C THR A 6 2.48 -3.03 -25.70
N ARG A 7 2.00 -4.27 -25.69
CA ARG A 7 2.67 -5.36 -24.97
C ARG A 7 4.08 -5.61 -25.51
N GLU A 8 4.24 -5.56 -26.82
CA GLU A 8 5.52 -5.75 -27.51
C GLU A 8 6.50 -4.61 -27.18
N GLU A 9 6.00 -3.37 -27.11
CA GLU A 9 6.80 -2.24 -26.68
C GLU A 9 7.23 -2.36 -25.21
N ALA A 10 6.33 -2.75 -24.31
CA ALA A 10 6.65 -2.97 -22.91
C ALA A 10 7.72 -4.07 -22.71
N VAL A 11 7.67 -5.15 -23.50
CA VAL A 11 8.71 -6.18 -23.49
C VAL A 11 10.06 -5.59 -23.93
N ARG A 12 10.11 -4.84 -25.04
CA ARG A 12 11.35 -4.20 -25.51
C ARG A 12 11.92 -3.22 -24.47
N LEU A 13 11.07 -2.39 -23.87
CA LEU A 13 11.48 -1.45 -22.82
C LEU A 13 11.99 -2.17 -21.57
N GLY A 14 11.45 -3.36 -21.26
CA GLY A 14 11.92 -4.20 -20.16
C GLY A 14 13.37 -4.66 -20.34
N GLU A 15 13.86 -4.76 -21.57
CA GLU A 15 15.23 -5.17 -21.89
C GLU A 15 16.27 -4.05 -21.84
N LEU A 16 15.87 -2.79 -21.61
CA LEU A 16 16.82 -1.68 -21.51
C LEU A 16 17.77 -1.85 -20.32
N GLU A 17 19.07 -1.70 -20.56
CA GLU A 17 20.11 -1.75 -19.54
C GLU A 17 20.93 -0.44 -19.48
N ASP A 18 20.94 0.34 -20.56
CA ASP A 18 21.59 1.64 -20.59
C ASP A 18 20.81 2.68 -19.78
N HIS A 19 21.49 3.38 -18.87
CA HIS A 19 20.85 4.34 -17.98
C HIS A 19 20.28 5.55 -18.73
N ALA A 20 20.91 6.01 -19.81
CA ALA A 20 20.40 7.16 -20.57
C ALA A 20 19.09 6.79 -21.31
N GLU A 21 18.98 5.55 -21.81
CA GLU A 21 17.72 5.04 -22.36
C GLU A 21 16.63 4.92 -21.28
N ILE A 22 16.98 4.47 -20.07
CA ILE A 22 16.06 4.40 -18.93
C ILE A 22 15.61 5.80 -18.49
N GLU A 23 16.51 6.79 -18.46
CA GLU A 23 16.17 8.19 -18.15
C GLU A 23 15.19 8.78 -19.16
N ALA A 24 15.38 8.51 -20.46
CA ALA A 24 14.45 8.93 -21.50
C ALA A 24 13.05 8.30 -21.31
N LEU A 25 12.99 7.04 -20.87
CA LEU A 25 11.75 6.36 -20.52
C LEU A 25 11.08 6.99 -19.28
N ILE A 26 11.86 7.32 -18.25
CA ILE A 26 11.36 8.00 -17.04
C ILE A 26 10.77 9.35 -17.41
N GLU A 27 11.43 10.15 -18.24
CA GLU A 27 10.91 11.44 -18.68
C GLU A 27 9.58 11.29 -19.47
N ARG A 28 9.44 10.22 -20.26
CA ARG A 28 8.16 9.91 -20.93
C ARG A 28 7.08 9.56 -19.91
N ALA A 29 7.39 8.77 -18.89
CA ALA A 29 6.45 8.42 -17.83
C ALA A 29 6.07 9.63 -16.96
N TRP A 30 7.03 10.52 -16.70
CA TRP A 30 6.82 11.78 -16.00
C TRP A 30 5.79 12.65 -16.71
N ARG A 31 5.95 12.86 -18.02
CA ARG A 31 4.98 13.62 -18.83
C ARG A 31 3.59 13.00 -18.77
N ALA A 32 3.48 11.67 -18.88
CA ALA A 32 2.20 10.98 -18.77
C ALA A 32 1.54 11.17 -17.40
N ARG A 33 2.35 11.22 -16.32
CA ARG A 33 1.90 11.51 -14.96
C ARG A 33 1.46 12.97 -14.81
N VAL A 34 2.26 13.95 -15.25
CA VAL A 34 1.94 15.39 -15.13
C VAL A 34 0.72 15.75 -15.95
N GLU A 35 0.57 15.22 -17.17
CA GLU A 35 -0.60 15.46 -18.03
C GLU A 35 -1.93 15.06 -17.35
N ARG A 36 -1.89 14.06 -16.46
CA ARG A 36 -3.09 13.52 -15.81
C ARG A 36 -3.30 14.06 -14.41
N PHE A 37 -2.22 14.16 -13.64
CA PHE A 37 -2.28 14.45 -12.21
C PHE A 37 -1.72 15.83 -11.85
N ASP A 38 -1.12 16.55 -12.79
CA ASP A 38 -0.44 17.83 -12.56
C ASP A 38 0.55 17.73 -11.36
N ASP A 39 0.47 18.61 -10.38
CA ASP A 39 1.29 18.58 -9.17
C ASP A 39 0.75 17.64 -8.07
N SER A 40 -0.40 16.98 -8.28
CA SER A 40 -1.11 16.28 -7.21
C SER A 40 -0.40 15.03 -6.68
N THR A 41 -0.50 14.84 -5.37
CA THR A 41 0.02 13.67 -4.66
C THR A 41 -1.08 12.97 -3.84
N ASP A 42 -0.85 11.71 -3.48
CA ASP A 42 -1.73 10.93 -2.59
C ASP A 42 -0.83 10.18 -1.60
N LEU A 43 -0.53 10.75 -0.43
CA LEU A 43 0.29 10.13 0.62
C LEU A 43 -0.58 9.30 1.57
N CYS A 44 -0.20 8.06 1.86
CA CYS A 44 -0.99 7.13 2.67
C CYS A 44 -0.12 6.58 3.77
N SER A 45 -0.65 6.56 4.96
CA SER A 45 -0.10 5.78 6.06
C SER A 45 -0.97 4.57 6.33
N LEU A 46 -0.46 3.62 7.12
CA LEU A 46 -1.20 2.41 7.48
C LEU A 46 -1.05 2.09 8.96
N VAL A 47 -1.96 1.26 9.44
CA VAL A 47 -1.81 0.54 10.70
C VAL A 47 -1.91 -0.95 10.43
N ASN A 48 -1.01 -1.73 11.02
CA ASN A 48 -1.11 -3.18 11.06
C ASN A 48 -2.10 -3.59 12.18
N ALA A 49 -3.40 -3.42 11.95
CA ALA A 49 -4.46 -3.60 12.94
C ALA A 49 -4.55 -5.03 13.51
N LYS A 50 -4.03 -6.03 12.80
CA LYS A 50 -3.89 -7.41 13.29
C LYS A 50 -2.66 -8.04 12.66
N SER A 51 -1.68 -8.40 13.47
CA SER A 51 -0.37 -8.84 13.00
C SER A 51 0.00 -10.27 13.40
N GLY A 52 0.66 -10.96 12.47
CA GLY A 52 1.31 -12.25 12.69
C GLY A 52 0.35 -13.45 12.75
N GLY A 53 0.92 -14.65 12.60
CA GLY A 53 0.18 -15.91 12.69
C GLY A 53 -0.78 -16.17 11.52
N CYS A 54 -0.50 -15.61 10.34
CA CYS A 54 -1.32 -15.77 9.15
C CYS A 54 -1.34 -17.24 8.69
N ALA A 55 -2.54 -17.78 8.43
CA ALA A 55 -2.70 -19.15 7.98
C ALA A 55 -2.29 -19.39 6.52
N GLN A 56 -1.86 -18.35 5.79
CA GLN A 56 -1.48 -18.44 4.38
C GLN A 56 0.03 -18.59 4.22
N ASP A 57 0.44 -19.18 3.11
CA ASP A 57 1.83 -19.55 2.79
C ASP A 57 2.52 -18.59 1.81
N CYS A 58 2.09 -17.33 1.69
CA CYS A 58 2.72 -16.37 0.78
C CYS A 58 4.25 -16.33 0.96
N GLY A 59 5.01 -16.62 -0.09
CA GLY A 59 6.46 -16.87 -0.02
C GLY A 59 7.29 -15.69 0.45
N PHE A 60 6.80 -14.46 0.27
CA PHE A 60 7.44 -13.22 0.71
C PHE A 60 7.10 -12.78 2.14
N CYS A 61 6.06 -13.37 2.75
CA CYS A 61 5.41 -12.74 3.90
C CYS A 61 5.92 -13.26 5.25
N ALA A 62 6.62 -12.41 6.01
CA ALA A 62 7.09 -12.74 7.36
C ALA A 62 5.93 -13.04 8.35
N GLN A 63 4.75 -12.48 8.11
CA GLN A 63 3.56 -12.74 8.92
C GLN A 63 2.96 -14.15 8.72
N SER A 64 3.39 -14.88 7.68
CA SER A 64 3.00 -16.27 7.47
C SER A 64 3.39 -17.12 8.68
N ARG A 65 2.46 -17.96 9.14
CA ARG A 65 2.76 -18.95 10.18
C ARG A 65 3.78 -19.98 9.74
N PHE A 66 3.95 -20.16 8.43
CA PHE A 66 4.91 -21.10 7.86
C PHE A 66 6.32 -20.52 7.79
N ALA A 67 6.50 -19.19 7.85
CA ALA A 67 7.80 -18.55 7.85
C ALA A 67 8.48 -18.66 9.22
N GLU A 68 9.79 -18.93 9.26
CA GLU A 68 10.62 -18.80 10.47
C GLU A 68 10.94 -17.35 10.81
N ALA A 69 10.82 -16.45 9.82
CA ALA A 69 11.05 -15.02 9.98
C ALA A 69 10.31 -14.44 11.20
N GLU A 70 11.02 -13.61 11.95
CA GLU A 70 10.45 -12.85 13.05
C GLU A 70 9.49 -11.79 12.51
N THR A 71 8.36 -11.63 13.20
CA THR A 71 7.32 -10.67 12.84
C THR A 71 6.65 -10.17 14.12
N PRO A 72 6.21 -8.90 14.17
CA PRO A 72 5.35 -8.43 15.24
C PRO A 72 4.08 -9.29 15.29
N MET A 73 3.62 -9.64 16.48
CA MET A 73 2.43 -10.48 16.65
C MET A 73 1.56 -9.94 17.79
N HIS A 74 0.34 -9.57 17.45
CA HIS A 74 -0.65 -9.06 18.40
C HIS A 74 -2.07 -9.35 17.90
N ALA A 75 -3.02 -9.32 18.84
CA ALA A 75 -4.43 -9.47 18.53
C ALA A 75 -4.97 -8.26 17.74
N MET A 76 -6.21 -8.39 17.26
CA MET A 76 -6.93 -7.29 16.63
C MET A 76 -6.96 -6.07 17.56
N MET A 77 -6.56 -4.91 17.04
CA MET A 77 -6.63 -3.62 17.75
C MET A 77 -8.07 -3.21 18.01
N SER A 78 -8.31 -2.44 19.08
CA SER A 78 -9.59 -1.78 19.31
C SER A 78 -9.78 -0.59 18.36
N ALA A 79 -11.01 -0.09 18.25
CA ALA A 79 -11.32 1.08 17.44
C ALA A 79 -10.52 2.33 17.90
N GLU A 80 -10.36 2.49 19.21
CA GLU A 80 -9.63 3.61 19.82
C GLU A 80 -8.13 3.55 19.48
N GLN A 81 -7.53 2.35 19.52
CA GLN A 81 -6.14 2.15 19.10
C GLN A 81 -5.96 2.47 17.61
N ILE A 82 -6.92 2.06 16.76
CA ILE A 82 -6.91 2.40 15.33
C ILE A 82 -7.00 3.91 15.13
N LEU A 83 -7.86 4.60 15.90
CA LEU A 83 -7.99 6.06 15.85
C LEU A 83 -6.69 6.76 16.27
N GLU A 84 -6.03 6.31 17.33
CA GLU A 84 -4.75 6.88 17.78
C GLU A 84 -3.70 6.84 16.65
N HIS A 85 -3.58 5.71 15.96
CA HIS A 85 -2.72 5.59 14.78
C HIS A 85 -3.15 6.49 13.62
N ALA A 86 -4.47 6.66 13.41
CA ALA A 86 -4.97 7.55 12.37
C ALA A 86 -4.66 9.02 12.67
N GLN A 87 -4.82 9.47 13.91
CA GLN A 87 -4.48 10.83 14.33
C GLN A 87 -2.98 11.09 14.19
N ALA A 88 -2.14 10.12 14.54
CA ALA A 88 -0.69 10.21 14.31
C ALA A 88 -0.35 10.31 12.81
N ALA A 89 -0.99 9.48 11.97
CA ALA A 89 -0.81 9.55 10.51
C ALA A 89 -1.25 10.89 9.93
N GLU A 90 -2.37 11.44 10.41
CA GLU A 90 -2.86 12.75 10.02
C GLU A 90 -1.90 13.87 10.43
N ALA A 91 -1.39 13.84 11.66
CA ALA A 91 -0.40 14.78 12.15
C ALA A 91 0.91 14.72 11.35
N ALA A 92 1.28 13.53 10.85
CA ALA A 92 2.42 13.33 9.96
C ALA A 92 2.15 13.79 8.50
N GLY A 93 0.95 14.28 8.18
CA GLY A 93 0.60 14.79 6.85
C GLY A 93 0.11 13.74 5.87
N ALA A 94 -0.35 12.56 6.33
CA ALA A 94 -0.98 11.60 5.44
C ALA A 94 -2.32 12.14 4.88
N HIS A 95 -2.61 11.85 3.61
CA HIS A 95 -3.92 12.13 3.00
C HIS A 95 -4.90 10.96 3.20
N ARG A 96 -4.35 9.76 3.37
CA ARG A 96 -5.10 8.51 3.50
C ARG A 96 -4.56 7.63 4.62
N PHE A 97 -5.45 6.91 5.29
CA PHE A 97 -5.12 5.94 6.32
C PHE A 97 -5.69 4.57 5.98
N CYS A 98 -4.83 3.55 6.00
CA CYS A 98 -5.18 2.18 5.64
C CYS A 98 -5.15 1.25 6.87
N MET A 99 -6.30 0.64 7.17
CA MET A 99 -6.38 -0.42 8.18
C MET A 99 -6.05 -1.77 7.53
N VAL A 100 -4.93 -2.37 7.94
CA VAL A 100 -4.41 -3.60 7.34
C VAL A 100 -4.43 -4.73 8.36
N THR A 101 -4.87 -5.91 7.93
CA THR A 101 -4.86 -7.11 8.78
C THR A 101 -4.22 -8.28 8.05
N GLN A 102 -3.52 -9.13 8.78
CA GLN A 102 -3.14 -10.45 8.27
C GLN A 102 -4.35 -11.37 8.04
N GLY A 103 -4.16 -12.35 7.17
CA GLY A 103 -5.10 -13.46 6.98
C GLY A 103 -5.82 -13.43 5.64
N GLN A 104 -6.44 -14.54 5.29
CA GLN A 104 -7.24 -14.65 4.07
C GLN A 104 -8.58 -13.93 4.17
N GLY A 105 -9.05 -13.64 5.37
CA GLY A 105 -10.28 -12.91 5.63
C GLY A 105 -10.54 -12.84 7.13
N LEU A 106 -11.30 -11.83 7.56
CA LEU A 106 -11.57 -11.61 8.98
C LEU A 106 -12.72 -12.46 9.52
N SER A 107 -12.62 -12.82 10.80
CA SER A 107 -13.76 -13.31 11.58
C SER A 107 -14.88 -12.25 11.63
N LYS A 108 -16.09 -12.63 12.05
CA LYS A 108 -17.18 -11.66 12.23
C LYS A 108 -16.79 -10.57 13.22
N ARG A 109 -16.25 -10.96 14.37
CA ARG A 109 -15.80 -10.06 15.44
C ARG A 109 -14.70 -9.10 14.99
N ASP A 110 -13.64 -9.60 14.34
CA ASP A 110 -12.53 -8.74 13.91
C ASP A 110 -12.97 -7.77 12.81
N PHE A 111 -13.92 -8.17 11.98
CA PHE A 111 -14.47 -7.30 10.96
C PHE A 111 -15.36 -6.21 11.54
N GLU A 112 -16.17 -6.51 12.56
CA GLU A 112 -16.91 -5.49 13.31
C GLU A 112 -15.95 -4.44 13.91
N ALA A 113 -14.82 -4.87 14.48
CA ALA A 113 -13.79 -3.95 14.98
C ALA A 113 -13.22 -3.03 13.88
N ILE A 114 -13.03 -3.53 12.65
CA ILE A 114 -12.63 -2.69 11.50
C ILE A 114 -13.71 -1.68 11.15
N LEU A 115 -14.99 -2.07 11.16
CA LEU A 115 -16.09 -1.13 10.87
C LEU A 115 -16.17 -0.04 11.93
N ASP A 116 -16.03 -0.38 13.21
CA ASP A 116 -16.06 0.57 14.32
C ASP A 116 -14.86 1.53 14.24
N GLY A 117 -13.65 1.00 13.98
CA GLY A 117 -12.47 1.82 13.72
C GLY A 117 -12.63 2.74 12.50
N ALA A 118 -13.23 2.26 11.41
CA ALA A 118 -13.47 3.07 10.21
C ALA A 118 -14.43 4.24 10.47
N ARG A 119 -15.52 4.01 11.21
CA ARG A 119 -16.45 5.07 11.62
C ARG A 119 -15.77 6.09 12.52
N LEU A 120 -15.03 5.62 13.52
CA LEU A 120 -14.36 6.50 14.46
C LEU A 120 -13.30 7.37 13.76
N VAL A 121 -12.51 6.81 12.84
CA VAL A 121 -11.57 7.59 12.02
C VAL A 121 -12.32 8.56 11.11
N ALA A 122 -13.49 8.19 10.59
CA ALA A 122 -14.31 9.08 9.77
C ALA A 122 -14.86 10.29 10.53
N GLU A 123 -15.20 10.09 11.81
CA GLU A 123 -15.77 11.13 12.68
C GLU A 123 -14.70 12.07 13.25
N GLN A 124 -13.47 11.59 13.45
CA GLN A 124 -12.45 12.26 14.27
C GLN A 124 -11.21 12.72 13.48
N THR A 125 -11.17 12.47 12.16
CA THR A 125 -10.05 12.87 11.29
C THR A 125 -10.59 13.32 9.92
N ASN A 126 -9.79 14.06 9.17
CA ASN A 126 -10.03 14.33 7.74
C ASN A 126 -9.15 13.44 6.86
N LEU A 127 -8.93 12.18 7.27
CA LEU A 127 -8.23 11.20 6.45
C LEU A 127 -9.21 10.50 5.50
N LYS A 128 -8.79 10.30 4.25
CA LYS A 128 -9.42 9.28 3.39
C LYS A 128 -9.14 7.92 4.01
N ARG A 129 -10.09 6.99 3.94
CA ARG A 129 -10.01 5.70 4.63
C ARG A 129 -9.90 4.55 3.64
N CYS A 130 -9.00 3.63 3.95
CA CYS A 130 -8.71 2.44 3.16
C CYS A 130 -8.68 1.20 4.05
N ALA A 131 -8.99 0.04 3.48
CA ALA A 131 -8.92 -1.23 4.19
C ALA A 131 -8.20 -2.30 3.36
N SER A 132 -7.40 -3.14 4.02
CA SER A 132 -6.77 -4.34 3.44
C SER A 132 -7.02 -5.52 4.38
N VAL A 133 -8.17 -6.18 4.21
CA VAL A 133 -8.71 -7.17 5.17
C VAL A 133 -8.95 -8.56 4.58
N GLY A 134 -8.19 -8.90 3.53
CA GLY A 134 -8.28 -10.18 2.83
C GLY A 134 -9.48 -10.30 1.89
N HIS A 135 -9.86 -11.53 1.57
CA HIS A 135 -11.00 -11.86 0.72
C HIS A 135 -12.31 -11.44 1.38
N MET A 136 -13.20 -10.88 0.57
CA MET A 136 -14.51 -10.43 1.03
C MET A 136 -15.58 -10.63 -0.05
N SER A 137 -16.81 -10.80 0.41
CA SER A 137 -18.00 -10.78 -0.44
C SER A 137 -18.46 -9.35 -0.69
N VAL A 138 -19.32 -9.18 -1.70
CA VAL A 138 -19.98 -7.89 -2.00
C VAL A 138 -20.69 -7.33 -0.76
N LYS A 139 -21.33 -8.21 0.03
CA LYS A 139 -22.01 -7.79 1.27
C LYS A 139 -21.04 -7.14 2.27
N ARG A 140 -19.86 -7.73 2.50
CA ARG A 140 -18.85 -7.14 3.39
C ARG A 140 -18.25 -5.88 2.79
N ALA A 141 -18.02 -5.85 1.48
CA ALA A 141 -17.56 -4.64 0.80
C ALA A 141 -18.56 -3.47 0.96
N LYS A 142 -19.87 -3.72 0.83
CA LYS A 142 -20.90 -2.71 1.12
C LYS A 142 -20.87 -2.25 2.59
N GLN A 143 -20.70 -3.16 3.55
CA GLN A 143 -20.55 -2.78 4.96
C GLN A 143 -19.33 -1.88 5.21
N LEU A 144 -18.19 -2.13 4.54
CA LEU A 144 -17.02 -1.25 4.61
C LEU A 144 -17.34 0.14 4.06
N LYS A 145 -18.04 0.22 2.91
CA LYS A 145 -18.50 1.47 2.33
C LYS A 145 -19.42 2.24 3.28
N ASP A 146 -20.40 1.57 3.87
CA ASP A 146 -21.33 2.16 4.83
C ASP A 146 -20.63 2.65 6.10
N ALA A 147 -19.52 2.02 6.49
CA ALA A 147 -18.66 2.46 7.60
C ALA A 147 -17.70 3.60 7.19
N GLY A 148 -17.78 4.11 5.96
CA GLY A 148 -17.00 5.24 5.48
C GLY A 148 -15.66 4.89 4.84
N ILE A 149 -15.38 3.62 4.53
CA ILE A 149 -14.22 3.26 3.68
C ILE A 149 -14.48 3.72 2.24
N GLN A 150 -13.50 4.36 1.61
CA GLN A 150 -13.58 4.71 0.18
C GLN A 150 -12.83 3.72 -0.72
N ARG A 151 -11.73 3.14 -0.21
CA ARG A 151 -10.81 2.31 -1.01
C ARG A 151 -10.53 0.98 -0.33
N VAL A 152 -10.46 -0.10 -1.12
CA VAL A 152 -10.04 -1.40 -0.62
C VAL A 152 -8.83 -1.89 -1.40
N HIS A 153 -7.82 -2.31 -0.65
CA HIS A 153 -6.59 -2.90 -1.15
C HIS A 153 -6.71 -4.42 -1.27
N HIS A 154 -6.42 -4.95 -2.46
CA HIS A 154 -6.36 -6.38 -2.71
C HIS A 154 -5.49 -6.70 -3.94
N ASN A 155 -4.21 -7.01 -3.72
CA ASN A 155 -3.26 -7.27 -4.80
C ASN A 155 -3.52 -8.57 -5.55
N VAL A 156 -3.09 -8.60 -6.82
CA VAL A 156 -2.84 -9.84 -7.58
C VAL A 156 -1.50 -10.48 -7.24
N GLU A 157 -0.63 -9.73 -6.56
CA GLU A 157 0.73 -10.05 -6.09
C GLU A 157 1.77 -10.23 -7.20
N THR A 158 1.44 -10.96 -8.25
CA THR A 158 2.32 -11.23 -9.39
C THR A 158 1.48 -11.60 -10.62
N ALA A 159 2.13 -11.95 -11.72
CA ALA A 159 1.50 -12.51 -12.91
C ALA A 159 0.79 -13.83 -12.60
N ARG A 160 -0.36 -14.07 -13.20
CA ARG A 160 -1.09 -15.35 -13.04
C ARG A 160 -0.20 -16.56 -13.34
N SER A 161 0.64 -16.49 -14.37
CA SER A 161 1.54 -17.59 -14.73
C SER A 161 2.63 -17.92 -13.69
N TYR A 162 2.98 -16.95 -12.82
CA TYR A 162 3.99 -17.13 -11.75
C TYR A 162 3.37 -17.37 -10.37
N TYR A 163 2.08 -17.04 -10.20
CA TYR A 163 1.41 -17.04 -8.91
C TYR A 163 1.48 -18.37 -8.12
N PRO A 164 1.47 -19.58 -8.73
CA PRO A 164 1.66 -20.82 -7.99
C PRO A 164 2.95 -20.88 -7.17
N GLU A 165 4.00 -20.13 -7.56
CA GLU A 165 5.21 -20.04 -6.74
C GLU A 165 5.07 -19.12 -5.53
N VAL A 166 4.15 -18.17 -5.59
CA VAL A 166 3.91 -17.21 -4.51
C VAL A 166 3.11 -17.84 -3.38
N SER A 167 2.06 -18.58 -3.68
CA SER A 167 1.20 -19.19 -2.65
C SER A 167 0.46 -20.41 -3.19
N SER A 168 0.41 -21.47 -2.39
CA SER A 168 -0.43 -22.65 -2.64
C SER A 168 -1.78 -22.59 -1.91
N THR A 169 -1.86 -21.82 -0.81
CA THR A 169 -3.05 -21.75 0.06
C THR A 169 -4.12 -20.77 -0.42
N VAL A 170 -3.74 -19.76 -1.20
CA VAL A 170 -4.64 -18.75 -1.76
C VAL A 170 -4.70 -18.94 -3.27
N GLN A 171 -5.89 -19.06 -3.86
CA GLN A 171 -6.07 -19.20 -5.32
C GLN A 171 -6.15 -17.82 -6.01
N TYR A 172 -5.56 -17.68 -7.20
CA TYR A 172 -5.54 -16.41 -7.95
C TYR A 172 -6.97 -15.92 -8.29
N GLU A 173 -7.88 -16.83 -8.65
CA GLU A 173 -9.29 -16.50 -8.92
C GLU A 173 -10.00 -15.92 -7.70
N GLY A 174 -9.61 -16.33 -6.49
CA GLY A 174 -10.15 -15.78 -5.25
C GLY A 174 -9.84 -14.29 -5.08
N ARG A 175 -8.65 -13.87 -5.52
CA ARG A 175 -8.24 -12.47 -5.55
C ARG A 175 -9.08 -11.67 -6.52
N LEU A 176 -9.24 -12.17 -7.76
CA LEU A 176 -10.06 -11.51 -8.77
C LEU A 176 -11.53 -11.39 -8.33
N ARG A 177 -12.11 -12.43 -7.73
CA ARG A 177 -13.47 -12.35 -7.17
C ARG A 177 -13.61 -11.29 -6.09
N THR A 178 -12.58 -11.11 -5.28
CA THR A 178 -12.58 -10.07 -4.23
C THR A 178 -12.50 -8.68 -4.85
N ILE A 179 -11.62 -8.48 -5.84
CA ILE A 179 -11.48 -7.21 -6.57
C ILE A 179 -12.82 -6.85 -7.24
N GLU A 180 -13.48 -7.82 -7.87
CA GLU A 180 -14.80 -7.62 -8.45
C GLU A 180 -15.86 -7.26 -7.39
N ALA A 181 -15.85 -7.94 -6.25
CA ALA A 181 -16.79 -7.66 -5.17
C ALA A 181 -16.63 -6.24 -4.60
N VAL A 182 -15.39 -5.73 -4.52
CA VAL A 182 -15.09 -4.34 -4.14
C VAL A 182 -15.66 -3.37 -5.18
N ARG A 183 -15.43 -3.66 -6.47
CA ARG A 183 -15.95 -2.85 -7.58
C ARG A 183 -17.47 -2.81 -7.58
N GLU A 184 -18.13 -3.95 -7.41
CA GLU A 184 -19.60 -4.07 -7.36
C GLU A 184 -20.21 -3.30 -6.17
N ALA A 185 -19.50 -3.21 -5.05
CA ALA A 185 -19.91 -2.39 -3.91
C ALA A 185 -19.77 -0.87 -4.19
N GLY A 186 -19.14 -0.48 -5.29
CA GLY A 186 -18.86 0.91 -5.65
C GLY A 186 -17.82 1.55 -4.75
N LEU A 187 -16.80 0.78 -4.38
CA LEU A 187 -15.57 1.24 -3.69
C LEU A 187 -14.43 1.40 -4.70
N GLU A 188 -13.50 2.30 -4.42
CA GLU A 188 -12.25 2.40 -5.17
C GLU A 188 -11.43 1.11 -5.00
N THR A 189 -10.90 0.59 -6.09
CA THR A 189 -10.03 -0.59 -6.09
C THR A 189 -8.56 -0.16 -6.02
N CYS A 190 -7.82 -0.72 -5.08
CA CYS A 190 -6.37 -0.57 -4.94
C CYS A 190 -5.73 -1.93 -5.19
N VAL A 191 -5.20 -2.13 -6.40
CA VAL A 191 -4.75 -3.43 -6.88
C VAL A 191 -3.39 -3.28 -7.54
N GLY A 192 -2.41 -4.00 -7.02
CA GLY A 192 -1.07 -4.02 -7.57
C GLY A 192 -0.38 -5.34 -7.31
N GLY A 193 0.94 -5.29 -7.16
CA GLY A 193 1.77 -6.47 -6.99
C GLY A 193 3.11 -6.17 -6.34
N ILE A 194 3.96 -7.19 -6.32
CA ILE A 194 5.32 -7.17 -5.81
C ILE A 194 6.25 -7.53 -6.96
N LEU A 195 7.24 -6.67 -7.21
CA LEU A 195 8.31 -6.93 -8.16
C LEU A 195 9.46 -7.66 -7.45
N ASN A 196 10.24 -8.40 -8.24
CA ASN A 196 11.39 -9.17 -7.80
C ASN A 196 11.03 -10.38 -6.92
N LEU A 197 9.85 -10.97 -7.12
CA LEU A 197 9.45 -12.27 -6.58
C LEU A 197 10.05 -13.45 -7.34
N GLY A 198 10.89 -13.21 -8.36
CA GLY A 198 11.49 -14.22 -9.26
C GLY A 198 10.76 -14.41 -10.58
N GLU A 199 9.74 -13.60 -10.80
CA GLU A 199 9.07 -13.48 -12.08
C GLU A 199 10.04 -12.95 -13.14
N THR A 200 9.86 -13.42 -14.37
CA THR A 200 10.61 -12.92 -15.54
C THR A 200 10.13 -11.52 -15.95
N ARG A 201 10.92 -10.81 -16.75
CA ARG A 201 10.51 -9.53 -17.38
C ARG A 201 9.18 -9.67 -18.14
N ALA A 202 8.99 -10.76 -18.87
CA ALA A 202 7.73 -11.06 -19.57
C ALA A 202 6.54 -11.22 -18.62
N GLN A 203 6.75 -11.81 -17.44
CA GLN A 203 5.72 -11.94 -16.41
C GLN A 203 5.41 -10.59 -15.75
N ARG A 204 6.37 -9.68 -15.60
CA ARG A 204 6.06 -8.30 -15.17
C ARG A 204 5.15 -7.59 -16.17
N VAL A 205 5.38 -7.78 -17.48
CA VAL A 205 4.48 -7.27 -18.53
C VAL A 205 3.11 -7.96 -18.46
N GLU A 206 3.05 -9.27 -18.25
CA GLU A 206 1.80 -10.00 -18.01
C GLU A 206 0.99 -9.33 -16.90
N MET A 207 1.58 -9.17 -15.71
CA MET A 207 0.94 -8.53 -14.56
C MET A 207 0.49 -7.10 -14.87
N ALA A 208 1.32 -6.28 -15.53
CA ALA A 208 0.98 -4.89 -15.83
C ALA A 208 -0.28 -4.78 -16.72
N PHE A 209 -0.39 -5.65 -17.73
CA PHE A 209 -1.56 -5.68 -18.60
C PHE A 209 -2.78 -6.35 -17.95
N GLU A 210 -2.59 -7.30 -17.03
CA GLU A 210 -3.67 -7.81 -16.17
C GLU A 210 -4.25 -6.69 -15.30
N LEU A 211 -3.40 -5.89 -14.67
CA LEU A 211 -3.81 -4.70 -13.92
C LEU A 211 -4.53 -3.70 -14.82
N ALA A 212 -4.05 -3.47 -16.06
CA ALA A 212 -4.73 -2.58 -17.01
C ALA A 212 -6.14 -3.08 -17.36
N ALA A 213 -6.33 -4.39 -17.48
CA ALA A 213 -7.65 -4.99 -17.69
C ALA A 213 -8.56 -4.87 -16.45
N ILE A 214 -8.00 -4.97 -15.24
CA ILE A 214 -8.72 -4.70 -13.98
C ILE A 214 -9.13 -3.23 -13.87
N ASN A 215 -8.30 -2.32 -14.41
CA ASN A 215 -8.47 -0.86 -14.39
C ASN A 215 -8.69 -0.31 -12.97
N PRO A 216 -7.75 -0.54 -12.03
CA PRO A 216 -7.90 -0.08 -10.65
C PRO A 216 -7.73 1.42 -10.52
N THR A 217 -8.36 2.00 -9.49
CA THR A 217 -8.18 3.42 -9.13
C THR A 217 -6.76 3.72 -8.65
N SER A 218 -6.15 2.78 -7.92
CA SER A 218 -4.80 2.91 -7.41
C SER A 218 -4.02 1.63 -7.58
N VAL A 219 -2.72 1.77 -7.88
CA VAL A 219 -1.78 0.66 -8.08
C VAL A 219 -0.64 0.80 -7.07
N PRO A 220 -0.61 0.01 -6.00
CA PRO A 220 0.56 -0.11 -5.15
C PRO A 220 1.65 -0.94 -5.85
N ILE A 221 2.85 -0.39 -5.94
CA ILE A 221 4.05 -1.11 -6.36
C ILE A 221 4.85 -1.41 -5.11
N ASN A 222 5.02 -2.69 -4.82
CA ASN A 222 5.93 -3.17 -3.79
C ASN A 222 7.16 -3.77 -4.47
N LEU A 223 8.29 -3.68 -3.80
CA LEU A 223 9.52 -4.37 -4.17
C LEU A 223 9.75 -5.46 -3.13
N LEU A 224 10.19 -6.65 -3.54
CA LEU A 224 10.52 -7.70 -2.57
C LEU A 224 11.56 -7.15 -1.58
N ASN A 225 11.23 -7.19 -0.30
CA ASN A 225 12.18 -7.06 0.79
C ASN A 225 12.49 -8.47 1.29
N PRO A 226 13.61 -9.10 0.88
CA PRO A 226 13.93 -10.47 1.25
C PRO A 226 14.04 -10.57 2.78
N ARG A 227 13.21 -11.45 3.37
CA ARG A 227 13.23 -11.69 4.82
C ARG A 227 13.77 -13.08 5.10
N PRO A 228 14.96 -13.21 5.73
CA PRO A 228 15.49 -14.49 6.15
C PRO A 228 14.44 -15.31 6.93
N GLY A 229 14.29 -16.59 6.59
CA GLY A 229 13.25 -17.45 7.14
C GLY A 229 11.89 -17.39 6.41
N THR A 230 11.79 -16.66 5.29
CA THR A 230 10.67 -16.78 4.33
C THR A 230 11.14 -17.55 3.08
N LYS A 231 10.21 -18.05 2.26
CA LYS A 231 10.53 -18.80 1.03
C LYS A 231 11.40 -17.99 0.07
N PHE A 232 11.23 -16.67 0.08
CA PHE A 232 11.95 -15.72 -0.77
C PHE A 232 13.04 -14.96 0.00
N GLY A 233 13.43 -15.45 1.17
CA GLY A 233 14.32 -14.76 2.10
C GLY A 233 15.78 -14.64 1.64
N ASP A 234 16.26 -15.60 0.85
CA ASP A 234 17.65 -15.67 0.38
C ASP A 234 17.88 -14.99 -0.98
N ARG A 235 16.88 -14.24 -1.46
CA ARG A 235 16.95 -13.55 -2.75
C ARG A 235 17.65 -12.22 -2.60
N GLU A 236 18.23 -11.76 -3.70
CA GLU A 236 18.83 -10.43 -3.76
C GLU A 236 17.75 -9.36 -3.90
N GLN A 237 18.08 -8.16 -3.42
CA GLN A 237 17.28 -6.96 -3.68
C GLN A 237 17.27 -6.66 -5.18
N MET A 238 16.21 -6.02 -5.64
CA MET A 238 16.07 -5.53 -6.99
C MET A 238 17.05 -4.40 -7.21
N ASP A 239 17.76 -4.41 -8.33
CA ASP A 239 18.57 -3.28 -8.75
C ASP A 239 17.70 -1.99 -8.82
N PRO A 240 18.15 -0.86 -8.24
CA PRO A 240 17.39 0.37 -8.22
C PRO A 240 17.00 0.88 -9.62
N TRP A 241 17.87 0.75 -10.62
CA TRP A 241 17.60 1.17 -12.00
C TRP A 241 16.55 0.28 -12.68
N GLU A 242 16.63 -1.03 -12.44
CA GLU A 242 15.59 -1.97 -12.85
C GLU A 242 14.24 -1.59 -12.21
N ALA A 243 14.21 -1.21 -10.91
CA ALA A 243 12.99 -0.82 -10.22
C ALA A 243 12.36 0.45 -10.81
N VAL A 244 13.12 1.54 -11.01
CA VAL A 244 12.59 2.78 -11.61
C VAL A 244 12.14 2.58 -13.06
N LYS A 245 12.86 1.73 -13.84
CA LYS A 245 12.46 1.34 -15.19
C LYS A 245 11.09 0.69 -15.19
N TRP A 246 10.85 -0.30 -14.33
CA TRP A 246 9.54 -0.98 -14.27
C TRP A 246 8.43 -0.07 -13.76
N ILE A 247 8.71 0.86 -12.85
CA ILE A 247 7.72 1.89 -12.44
C ILE A 247 7.31 2.73 -13.66
N ALA A 248 8.27 3.19 -14.47
CA ALA A 248 8.00 3.96 -15.69
C ALA A 248 7.19 3.17 -16.73
N ILE A 249 7.55 1.91 -16.97
CA ILE A 249 6.79 1.01 -17.86
C ILE A 249 5.35 0.86 -17.36
N PHE A 250 5.16 0.62 -16.06
CA PHE A 250 3.84 0.47 -15.47
C PHE A 250 3.02 1.75 -15.62
N ARG A 251 3.61 2.94 -15.40
CA ARG A 251 2.94 4.23 -15.59
C ARG A 251 2.41 4.38 -17.01
N LEU A 252 3.19 4.00 -18.02
CA LEU A 252 2.76 4.07 -19.41
C LEU A 252 1.64 3.06 -19.73
N ILE A 253 1.61 1.91 -19.06
CA ILE A 253 0.55 0.90 -19.23
C ILE A 253 -0.75 1.31 -18.50
N LEU A 254 -0.64 1.94 -17.33
CA LEU A 254 -1.73 2.32 -16.43
C LEU A 254 -1.74 3.84 -16.17
N PRO A 255 -1.92 4.67 -17.21
CA PRO A 255 -1.60 6.08 -17.11
C PRO A 255 -2.54 6.86 -16.19
N GLU A 256 -3.79 6.43 -16.00
CA GLU A 256 -4.79 7.07 -15.13
C GLU A 256 -4.85 6.54 -13.69
N ALA A 257 -4.05 5.52 -13.32
CA ALA A 257 -4.10 5.00 -11.97
C ALA A 257 -3.20 5.80 -11.02
N LEU A 258 -3.62 5.96 -9.76
CA LEU A 258 -2.79 6.54 -8.71
C LEU A 258 -1.73 5.53 -8.27
N PHE A 259 -0.47 5.79 -8.59
CA PHE A 259 0.63 4.89 -8.25
C PHE A 259 1.15 5.20 -6.86
N ARG A 260 1.30 4.13 -6.06
CA ARG A 260 1.88 4.24 -4.72
C ARG A 260 3.08 3.33 -4.59
N LEU A 261 4.22 3.91 -4.21
CA LEU A 261 5.40 3.11 -3.90
C LEU A 261 5.37 2.71 -2.42
N CYS A 262 5.36 1.39 -2.17
CA CYS A 262 5.06 0.80 -0.86
C CYS A 262 6.25 0.00 -0.31
N GLY A 263 6.01 -1.23 0.16
CA GLY A 263 7.00 -2.03 0.87
C GLY A 263 8.23 -2.32 0.01
N GLY A 264 9.39 -2.36 0.66
CA GLY A 264 10.69 -2.64 0.03
C GLY A 264 11.35 -1.45 -0.65
N ARG A 265 10.69 -0.28 -0.73
CA ARG A 265 11.28 0.91 -1.40
C ARG A 265 12.54 1.41 -0.71
N THR A 266 12.59 1.42 0.62
CA THR A 266 13.75 1.91 1.37
C THR A 266 14.96 1.02 1.11
N GLU A 267 14.76 -0.30 1.10
CA GLU A 267 15.84 -1.27 0.90
C GLU A 267 16.30 -1.38 -0.56
N ASN A 268 15.38 -1.35 -1.51
CA ASN A 268 15.70 -1.61 -2.92
C ASN A 268 16.09 -0.33 -3.70
N LEU A 269 15.64 0.86 -3.29
CA LEU A 269 15.91 2.09 -4.05
C LEU A 269 16.90 3.03 -3.37
N ALA A 270 17.03 2.97 -2.04
CA ALA A 270 17.88 3.89 -1.27
C ALA A 270 17.70 5.36 -1.73
N ASP A 271 18.73 5.96 -2.31
CA ASP A 271 18.75 7.36 -2.79
C ASP A 271 17.96 7.57 -4.10
N LEU A 272 17.65 6.52 -4.86
CA LEU A 272 16.91 6.59 -6.13
C LEU A 272 15.39 6.66 -5.96
N GLN A 273 14.88 6.77 -4.73
CA GLN A 273 13.45 6.96 -4.48
C GLN A 273 12.92 8.26 -5.14
N ALA A 274 13.71 9.34 -5.15
CA ALA A 274 13.34 10.57 -5.85
C ALA A 274 13.20 10.34 -7.37
N LEU A 275 14.09 9.54 -7.96
CA LEU A 275 13.98 9.14 -9.37
C LEU A 275 12.75 8.27 -9.62
N ALA A 276 12.39 7.40 -8.67
CA ALA A 276 11.14 6.63 -8.73
C ALA A 276 9.90 7.53 -8.76
N VAL A 277 9.91 8.67 -8.05
CA VAL A 277 8.83 9.67 -8.17
C VAL A 277 8.72 10.20 -9.59
N ARG A 278 9.84 10.57 -10.22
CA ARG A 278 9.87 10.97 -11.64
C ARG A 278 9.42 9.87 -12.59
N ALA A 279 9.70 8.60 -12.26
CA ALA A 279 9.23 7.45 -13.04
C ALA A 279 7.70 7.30 -13.04
N GLY A 280 6.96 8.12 -12.27
CA GLY A 280 5.51 8.25 -12.37
C GLY A 280 4.76 7.84 -11.12
N ILE A 281 5.36 7.94 -9.93
CA ILE A 281 4.65 7.69 -8.65
C ILE A 281 3.81 8.93 -8.27
N ASN A 282 2.63 8.71 -7.70
CA ASN A 282 1.78 9.78 -7.15
C ASN A 282 1.89 9.91 -5.63
N GLY A 283 2.42 8.91 -4.94
CA GLY A 283 2.60 8.96 -3.50
C GLY A 283 3.31 7.72 -2.95
N VAL A 284 3.62 7.73 -1.66
CA VAL A 284 4.28 6.61 -0.98
C VAL A 284 3.47 6.08 0.17
N MET A 285 3.82 4.89 0.66
CA MET A 285 3.46 4.53 2.03
C MET A 285 4.34 5.35 2.99
N LEU A 286 3.74 6.35 3.63
CA LEU A 286 4.36 7.31 4.54
C LEU A 286 4.66 6.66 5.89
N GLY A 287 5.91 6.77 6.33
CA GLY A 287 6.37 6.18 7.59
C GLY A 287 6.53 4.66 7.52
N ASN A 288 6.25 3.98 8.65
CA ASN A 288 6.54 2.56 8.80
C ASN A 288 5.63 1.64 7.96
N PHE A 289 6.19 0.50 7.56
CA PHE A 289 5.45 -0.59 6.92
C PHE A 289 4.89 -1.56 7.96
N LEU A 290 4.20 -2.61 7.49
CA LEU A 290 3.56 -3.61 8.36
C LEU A 290 4.53 -4.29 9.34
N THR A 291 5.77 -4.53 8.91
CA THR A 291 6.75 -5.34 9.66
C THR A 291 8.16 -4.74 9.67
N THR A 292 8.37 -3.60 9.00
CA THR A 292 9.67 -2.95 8.83
C THR A 292 9.54 -1.46 8.99
N LEU A 293 10.66 -0.82 9.36
CA LEU A 293 10.75 0.64 9.40
C LEU A 293 10.76 1.20 7.97
N GLY A 294 10.20 2.39 7.82
CA GLY A 294 10.30 3.17 6.60
C GLY A 294 11.12 4.44 6.81
N ASN A 295 11.04 5.35 5.83
CA ASN A 295 11.58 6.70 5.95
C ASN A 295 10.81 7.51 6.99
N LEU A 296 11.42 8.59 7.47
CA LEU A 296 10.70 9.60 8.25
C LEU A 296 9.69 10.33 7.35
N PRO A 297 8.53 10.75 7.87
CA PRO A 297 7.55 11.49 7.09
C PRO A 297 8.13 12.73 6.39
N GLU A 298 9.04 13.44 7.04
CA GLU A 298 9.69 14.64 6.50
C GLU A 298 10.57 14.34 5.28
N GLU A 299 11.26 13.20 5.29
CA GLU A 299 12.07 12.74 4.15
C GLU A 299 11.18 12.38 2.96
N ASP A 300 10.04 11.74 3.22
CA ASP A 300 9.05 11.43 2.21
C ASP A 300 8.44 12.70 1.62
N HIS A 301 8.08 13.68 2.44
CA HIS A 301 7.57 14.99 2.00
C HIS A 301 8.57 15.72 1.11
N ALA A 302 9.82 15.84 1.56
CA ALA A 302 10.89 16.52 0.82
C ALA A 302 11.07 15.93 -0.60
N MET A 303 11.00 14.60 -0.73
CA MET A 303 11.15 13.91 -2.01
C MET A 303 10.10 14.34 -3.07
N PHE A 304 8.89 14.70 -2.64
CA PHE A 304 7.85 15.22 -3.52
C PHE A 304 7.98 16.74 -3.72
N GLU A 305 8.24 17.50 -2.66
CA GLU A 305 8.37 18.97 -2.70
C GLU A 305 9.53 19.44 -3.58
N GLU A 306 10.69 18.77 -3.52
CA GLU A 306 11.85 19.08 -4.36
C GLU A 306 11.57 18.92 -5.86
N GLN A 307 10.51 18.18 -6.21
CA GLN A 307 10.06 17.98 -7.59
C GLN A 307 8.91 18.92 -7.98
N GLY A 308 8.57 19.88 -7.10
CA GLY A 308 7.48 20.84 -7.29
C GLY A 308 6.10 20.22 -7.10
N LEU A 309 6.00 19.11 -6.36
CA LEU A 309 4.72 18.41 -6.16
C LEU A 309 4.03 18.88 -4.88
N ASN A 310 2.70 18.93 -4.95
CA ASN A 310 1.89 19.44 -3.87
C ASN A 310 1.63 18.34 -2.83
N ILE A 311 2.28 18.45 -1.68
CA ILE A 311 2.07 17.56 -0.52
C ILE A 311 1.00 18.08 0.45
N ALA A 312 0.52 19.32 0.25
CA ALA A 312 -0.38 19.97 1.19
C ALA A 312 -1.70 19.20 1.32
N ARG A 313 -2.23 19.23 2.55
CA ARG A 313 -3.52 18.62 2.88
C ARG A 313 -4.64 19.40 2.19
N GLN A 314 -5.46 18.69 1.42
CA GLN A 314 -6.60 19.29 0.73
C GLN A 314 -7.83 19.43 1.66
N PRO A 315 -8.60 20.53 1.60
CA PRO A 315 -9.73 20.79 2.50
C PRO A 315 -10.92 19.82 2.41
N ASP A 316 -11.00 18.99 1.36
CA ASP A 316 -12.16 18.14 1.02
C ASP A 316 -12.01 16.67 1.46
N ASN A 317 -10.97 16.33 2.23
CA ASN A 317 -10.65 14.95 2.58
C ASN A 317 -11.65 14.34 3.59
N GLY A 318 -12.72 13.75 3.08
CA GLY A 318 -13.67 12.96 3.89
C GLY A 318 -15.12 13.04 3.42
N ALA A 319 -15.48 14.11 2.71
CA ALA A 319 -16.84 14.33 2.20
C ALA A 319 -17.05 13.75 0.78
N ASN A 320 -15.99 13.56 -0.01
CA ASN A 320 -16.08 13.02 -1.36
C ASN A 320 -14.89 12.09 -1.69
N PRO A 321 -15.12 10.88 -2.24
CA PRO A 321 -14.07 10.07 -2.81
C PRO A 321 -13.62 10.74 -4.11
N ARG A 322 -12.45 11.38 -4.13
CA ARG A 322 -11.83 11.82 -5.40
C ARG A 322 -10.53 11.08 -5.68
N PRO A 323 -10.38 10.64 -6.94
CA PRO A 323 -9.25 10.95 -7.80
C PRO A 323 -9.64 12.04 -8.83
N ASP A 324 -8.93 13.16 -8.72
CA ASP A 324 -8.64 14.17 -9.76
C ASP A 324 -9.72 15.05 -10.46
N ASN A 325 -9.10 16.08 -11.04
CA ASN A 325 -9.41 17.32 -11.73
C ASN A 325 -10.47 17.35 -12.87
N ARG A 326 -11.60 16.65 -12.79
CA ARG A 326 -12.69 16.82 -13.79
C ARG A 326 -14.01 17.36 -13.23
N ALA A 327 -14.18 18.67 -13.46
CA ALA A 327 -15.43 19.40 -13.75
C ALA A 327 -16.59 19.40 -12.73
N GLY A 328 -16.64 20.47 -11.93
CA GLY A 328 -17.87 21.23 -11.70
C GLY A 328 -18.83 20.74 -10.62
N TRP A 329 -18.64 21.22 -9.38
CA TRP A 329 -19.70 21.72 -8.48
C TRP A 329 -19.10 22.12 -7.13
N LEU A 330 -19.32 23.37 -6.71
CA LEU A 330 -19.00 23.89 -5.38
C LEU A 330 -20.10 24.90 -4.98
N ASP A 331 -21.13 24.42 -4.29
CA ASP A 331 -22.07 25.26 -3.54
C ASP A 331 -22.11 24.74 -2.10
N GLY A 332 -21.16 25.19 -1.27
CA GLY A 332 -21.14 24.89 0.16
C GLY A 332 -19.84 25.28 0.84
N GLN A 333 -19.93 26.03 1.94
CA GLN A 333 -18.78 26.48 2.74
C GLN A 333 -18.37 25.40 3.76
N THR A 334 -17.06 25.22 3.91
CA THR A 334 -16.44 24.35 4.93
C THR A 334 -16.54 24.98 6.32
N PRO A 335 -16.90 24.23 7.38
CA PRO A 335 -16.89 24.74 8.75
C PRO A 335 -15.46 24.96 9.28
N ASP A 336 -15.25 26.06 10.00
CA ASP A 336 -13.99 26.40 10.67
C ASP A 336 -13.94 25.79 12.08
N VAL A 337 -13.61 24.50 12.12
CA VAL A 337 -13.54 23.70 13.36
C VAL A 337 -12.52 24.24 14.36
N VAL A 338 -11.50 24.97 13.90
CA VAL A 338 -10.47 25.56 14.77
C VAL A 338 -11.03 26.81 15.45
N ALA A 339 -11.69 27.70 14.70
CA ALA A 339 -12.35 28.86 15.29
C ALA A 339 -13.48 28.46 16.25
N GLU A 340 -14.26 27.43 15.91
CA GLU A 340 -15.30 26.88 16.78
C GLU A 340 -14.74 26.29 18.08
N HIS A 341 -13.62 25.55 18.00
CA HIS A 341 -12.96 24.98 19.19
C HIS A 341 -12.38 26.07 20.11
N ILE A 342 -11.81 27.13 19.53
CA ILE A 342 -11.30 28.29 20.29
C ILE A 342 -12.47 29.06 20.93
N ALA A 343 -13.59 29.23 20.23
CA ALA A 343 -14.76 29.94 20.73
C ALA A 343 -15.49 29.17 21.85
N ALA A 344 -15.44 27.84 21.86
CA ALA A 344 -16.15 27.01 22.83
C ALA A 344 -15.51 26.96 24.24
N GLY A 345 -14.27 27.46 24.40
CA GLY A 345 -13.57 27.53 25.69
C GLY A 345 -13.25 26.15 26.29
N ALA A 346 -12.03 25.65 26.06
CA ALA A 346 -11.62 24.34 26.57
C ALA A 346 -11.59 24.29 28.11
N PRO A 347 -12.19 23.28 28.77
CA PRO A 347 -12.04 23.08 30.21
C PRO A 347 -10.59 22.71 30.56
N ALA A 348 -10.19 22.97 31.81
CA ALA A 348 -8.85 22.67 32.30
C ALA A 348 -8.49 21.20 32.06
N LEU A 349 -7.44 20.98 31.25
CA LEU A 349 -6.96 19.65 30.94
C LEU A 349 -6.36 19.01 32.20
N PRO A 350 -6.70 17.74 32.52
CA PRO A 350 -5.98 17.00 33.54
C PRO A 350 -4.51 16.86 33.11
N VAL A 351 -3.63 16.57 34.08
CA VAL A 351 -2.16 16.42 33.92
C VAL A 351 -1.83 15.91 32.51
N LEU A 352 -1.14 16.75 31.74
CA LEU A 352 -0.70 16.45 30.38
C LEU A 352 0.19 15.20 30.40
N SER A 353 -0.43 14.06 30.12
CA SER A 353 0.27 12.83 29.80
C SER A 353 0.75 12.94 28.36
N VAL A 354 1.97 13.44 28.18
CA VAL A 354 2.64 13.42 26.87
C VAL A 354 3.13 12.00 26.64
N THR A 355 2.33 11.18 25.98
CA THR A 355 2.81 9.93 25.38
C THR A 355 3.51 10.31 24.09
N LEU A 356 4.85 10.37 24.11
CA LEU A 356 5.61 10.48 22.86
C LEU A 356 5.34 9.20 22.07
N TRP A 357 4.69 9.36 20.92
CA TRP A 357 4.39 8.27 20.03
C TRP A 357 5.69 7.66 19.51
N ASP A 358 5.84 6.35 19.73
CA ASP A 358 6.91 5.56 19.14
C ASP A 358 6.34 4.84 17.92
N PRO A 359 6.66 5.25 16.68
CA PRO A 359 6.17 4.61 15.47
C PRO A 359 6.57 3.13 15.37
N SER A 360 7.57 2.69 16.15
CA SER A 360 8.00 1.29 16.25
C SER A 360 7.17 0.47 17.23
N ALA A 361 6.21 1.05 17.97
CA ALA A 361 5.39 0.32 18.93
C ALA A 361 4.61 -0.86 18.30
N GLN A 362 4.13 -0.69 17.06
CA GLN A 362 3.50 -1.78 16.29
C GLN A 362 4.49 -2.85 15.81
N LEU A 363 5.80 -2.55 15.87
CA LEU A 363 6.87 -3.45 15.48
C LEU A 363 7.41 -4.30 16.64
N ARG A 364 6.82 -4.21 17.84
CA ARG A 364 7.26 -5.03 18.98
C ARG A 364 7.06 -6.53 18.71
N TYR A 365 8.15 -7.29 18.78
CA TYR A 365 8.21 -8.69 18.36
C TYR A 365 7.80 -9.67 19.47
N ARG A 366 7.16 -10.76 19.06
CA ARG A 366 7.10 -12.01 19.83
C ARG A 366 7.54 -13.15 18.93
N LYS A 367 8.47 -13.98 19.41
CA LYS A 367 8.94 -15.15 18.67
C LYS A 367 7.82 -16.18 18.52
N LYS A 368 7.71 -16.79 17.34
CA LYS A 368 6.78 -17.90 17.08
C LYS A 368 7.18 -19.10 17.94
N SER A 369 6.21 -19.75 18.58
CA SER A 369 6.47 -20.95 19.41
C SER A 369 6.75 -22.20 18.59
N ALA A 370 6.19 -22.29 17.39
CA ALA A 370 6.42 -23.38 16.43
C ALA A 370 6.17 -22.89 14.99
N VAL A 371 6.89 -23.49 14.04
CA VAL A 371 6.75 -23.23 12.60
C VAL A 371 6.42 -24.57 11.92
N PRO A 372 5.18 -24.78 11.44
CA PRO A 372 4.82 -26.01 10.73
C PRO A 372 5.48 -26.06 9.34
N PRO A 373 5.66 -27.26 8.75
CA PRO A 373 6.14 -27.38 7.37
C PRO A 373 5.18 -26.69 6.40
N ARG A 374 5.73 -26.10 5.33
CA ARG A 374 4.92 -25.49 4.27
C ARG A 374 4.10 -26.54 3.51
N PRO A 375 2.90 -26.20 3.02
CA PRO A 375 2.12 -27.11 2.17
C PRO A 375 2.81 -27.45 0.85
N ASP A 376 3.59 -26.53 0.29
CA ASP A 376 4.37 -26.71 -0.96
C ASP A 376 5.77 -27.33 -0.72
N GLN A 377 6.09 -27.72 0.53
CA GLN A 377 7.37 -28.32 0.93
C GLN A 377 8.63 -27.45 0.69
N ALA A 378 8.49 -26.16 0.35
CA ALA A 378 9.64 -25.28 0.17
C ALA A 378 10.37 -24.99 1.50
N SER A 379 11.68 -24.74 1.43
CA SER A 379 12.46 -24.33 2.60
C SER A 379 12.06 -22.92 3.05
N ASN A 380 11.87 -22.75 4.35
CA ASN A 380 11.74 -21.45 5.04
C ASN A 380 12.80 -21.32 6.14
N ALA A 381 13.88 -22.11 6.07
CA ALA A 381 14.90 -22.09 7.10
C ALA A 381 15.63 -20.75 7.11
N TRP A 382 15.95 -20.23 8.29
CA TRP A 382 16.97 -19.20 8.39
C TRP A 382 18.26 -19.75 7.75
N PRO A 383 18.95 -18.99 6.88
CA PRO A 383 20.21 -19.45 6.30
C PRO A 383 21.16 -19.78 7.45
N LEU A 384 21.55 -21.06 7.56
CA LEU A 384 22.55 -21.48 8.54
C LEU A 384 23.76 -20.59 8.30
N ARG A 385 24.11 -19.74 9.27
CA ARG A 385 25.35 -18.96 9.19
C ARG A 385 26.45 -19.97 8.88
N ALA A 386 27.10 -19.84 7.71
CA ALA A 386 28.29 -20.62 7.43
C ALA A 386 29.24 -20.38 8.61
N ALA A 387 29.55 -21.45 9.32
CA ALA A 387 30.36 -21.42 10.55
C ALA A 387 31.79 -20.98 10.27
#